data_AF-A0AAD1ZXL4-F1
#
_entry.id   AF-A0AAD1ZXL4-F1
#
_cell.length_a   1.000
_cell.length_b   1.000
_cell.length_c   1.000
_cell.angle_alpha   90.00
_cell.angle_beta   90.00
_cell.angle_gamma   90.00
#
_symmetry.space_group_name_H-M   'P 1'
#
loop_
_entity.id
_entity.type
_entity.pdbx_description
1 polymer ?
#
loop_
_entity_poly.entity_id
_entity_poly.type
_entity_poly.pdbx_seq_one_letter_code
_entity_poly.pdbx_strand_id
1 'polypeptide(L)'
;MVHLGVAALRNLALGIKNVQDFDFVDAPSVRAKEMTIRNIQLGAVVVRDDVHELMKEGWDLVKLGIEPHLSKITLKCFHERLGMECLALGAVMGNSSSIFCRVGTVEETLQSDCFKVQFCSKMGISSLCCLFIKSGRLCLGKGKIPSAGKIALM
;
A
#
# COMPACT_ATOMS: atom_id res chain seq x y z
N MET A 1 11.33 2.89 2.89
CA MET A 1 11.66 1.53 2.44
C MET A 1 11.34 1.45 0.95
N VAL A 2 12.35 1.32 0.09
CA VAL A 2 12.11 1.27 -1.37
C VAL A 2 11.46 -0.07 -1.69
N HIS A 3 10.22 -0.04 -2.20
CA HIS A 3 9.55 -1.25 -2.68
C HIS A 3 10.19 -1.65 -4.01
N LEU A 4 11.11 -2.62 -3.96
CA LEU A 4 11.84 -3.14 -5.13
C LEU A 4 10.90 -3.53 -6.28
N GLY A 5 9.68 -3.98 -6.00
CA GLY A 5 8.62 -4.22 -6.99
C GLY A 5 8.18 -3.00 -7.80
N VAL A 6 8.04 -1.83 -7.16
CA VAL A 6 7.67 -0.58 -7.85
C VAL A 6 8.81 -0.12 -8.75
N ALA A 7 10.05 -0.21 -8.25
CA ALA A 7 11.24 0.11 -9.03
C ALA A 7 11.39 -0.84 -10.25
N ALA A 8 11.20 -2.15 -10.04
CA ALA A 8 11.24 -3.13 -11.12
C ALA A 8 10.19 -2.87 -12.21
N LEU A 9 8.95 -2.57 -11.84
CA LEU A 9 7.89 -2.22 -12.80
C LEU A 9 8.23 -0.95 -13.59
N ARG A 10 8.77 0.08 -12.94
CA ARG A 10 9.20 1.32 -13.61
C ARG A 10 10.37 1.08 -14.55
N ASN A 11 11.34 0.27 -14.16
CA ASN A 11 12.47 -0.12 -15.02
C ASN A 11 11.97 -0.84 -16.29
N LEU A 12 11.03 -1.77 -16.13
CA LEU A 12 10.39 -2.44 -17.27
C LEU A 12 9.65 -1.45 -18.18
N ALA A 13 8.96 -0.46 -17.60
CA ALA A 13 8.27 0.58 -18.38
C ALA A 13 9.24 1.50 -19.15
N LEU A 14 10.49 1.60 -18.70
CA LEU A 14 11.58 2.30 -19.39
C LEU A 14 12.28 1.42 -20.44
N GLY A 15 11.85 0.17 -20.62
CA GLY A 15 12.41 -0.76 -21.61
C GLY A 15 13.59 -1.59 -21.10
N ILE A 16 13.87 -1.59 -19.79
CA ILE A 16 14.87 -2.48 -19.20
C ILE A 16 14.29 -3.89 -19.13
N LYS A 17 14.83 -4.78 -19.94
CA LYS A 17 14.25 -6.11 -20.22
C LYS A 17 14.57 -7.19 -19.17
N ASN A 18 15.59 -6.98 -18.34
CA ASN A 18 15.97 -7.92 -17.29
C ASN A 18 16.10 -7.22 -15.94
N VAL A 19 15.18 -7.56 -15.03
CA VAL A 19 15.16 -7.03 -13.66
C VAL A 19 16.25 -7.66 -12.79
N GLN A 20 16.68 -8.89 -13.11
CA GLN A 20 17.74 -9.62 -12.37
C GLN A 20 19.10 -8.94 -12.53
N ASP A 21 19.36 -8.44 -13.73
CA ASP A 21 20.64 -7.84 -14.17
C ASP A 21 20.71 -6.34 -13.89
N PHE A 22 19.72 -5.78 -13.19
CA PHE A 22 19.77 -4.38 -12.83
C PHE A 22 20.91 -4.14 -11.81
N ASP A 23 21.82 -3.25 -12.17
CA ASP A 23 22.97 -2.89 -11.35
C ASP A 23 22.54 -1.93 -10.23
N PHE A 24 22.06 -2.52 -9.13
CA PHE A 24 21.72 -1.78 -7.94
C PHE A 24 23.02 -1.35 -7.23
N VAL A 25 23.17 -0.05 -6.97
CA VAL A 25 24.29 0.52 -6.18
C VAL A 25 24.47 -0.23 -4.85
N ASP A 26 23.35 -0.56 -4.19
CA ASP A 26 23.29 -1.50 -3.08
C ASP A 26 22.45 -2.72 -3.49
N ALA A 27 23.12 -3.80 -3.89
CA ALA A 27 22.46 -5.00 -4.39
C ALA A 27 21.56 -5.64 -3.32
N PRO A 28 20.25 -5.79 -3.57
CA PRO A 28 19.36 -6.50 -2.65
C PRO A 28 19.71 -7.99 -2.62
N SER A 29 19.39 -8.66 -1.52
CA SER A 29 19.63 -10.10 -1.37
C SER A 29 18.95 -10.91 -2.47
N VAL A 30 19.49 -12.09 -2.79
CA VAL A 30 18.92 -13.01 -3.79
C VAL A 30 17.43 -13.28 -3.51
N ARG A 31 17.09 -13.52 -2.25
CA ARG A 31 15.70 -13.70 -1.80
C ARG A 31 14.82 -12.49 -2.08
N ALA A 32 15.32 -11.27 -1.92
CA ALA A 32 14.55 -10.06 -2.19
C ALA A 32 14.31 -9.86 -3.71
N LYS A 33 15.27 -10.25 -4.55
CA LYS A 33 15.10 -10.27 -6.02
C LYS A 33 14.05 -11.30 -6.45
N GLU A 34 14.13 -12.52 -5.94
CA GLU A 34 13.15 -13.59 -6.20
C GLU A 34 11.72 -13.19 -5.79
N MET A 35 11.58 -12.63 -4.59
CA MET A 35 10.29 -12.14 -4.09
C MET A 35 9.75 -11.00 -4.95
N THR A 36 10.63 -10.12 -5.45
CA THR A 36 10.23 -9.04 -6.36
C THR A 36 9.67 -9.59 -7.66
N ILE A 37 10.34 -10.58 -8.25
CA ILE A 37 9.89 -11.22 -9.50
C ILE A 37 8.51 -11.86 -9.30
N ARG A 38 8.33 -12.61 -8.21
CA ARG A 38 7.01 -13.19 -7.86
C ARG A 38 5.94 -12.11 -7.69
N ASN A 39 6.27 -10.99 -7.05
CA ASN A 39 5.33 -9.90 -6.79
C ASN A 39 4.95 -9.13 -8.06
N ILE A 40 5.85 -8.96 -9.03
CA ILE A 40 5.53 -8.31 -10.31
C ILE A 40 4.85 -9.27 -11.30
N GLN A 41 5.02 -10.59 -11.11
CA GLN A 41 4.36 -11.61 -11.93
C GLN A 41 2.86 -11.83 -11.59
N LEU A 42 2.23 -10.95 -10.80
CA LEU A 42 0.80 -10.97 -10.46
C LEU A 42 -0.12 -10.59 -11.64
N GLY A 43 0.19 -11.04 -12.86
CA GLY A 43 -0.47 -10.66 -14.11
C GLY A 43 0.06 -9.36 -14.73
N ALA A 44 1.05 -8.72 -14.10
CA ALA A 44 1.62 -7.46 -14.58
C ALA A 44 2.73 -7.66 -15.63
N VAL A 45 3.49 -8.76 -15.50
CA VAL A 45 4.68 -9.05 -16.31
C VAL A 45 4.62 -10.49 -16.82
N VAL A 46 4.94 -10.70 -18.09
CA VAL A 46 5.16 -12.02 -18.69
C VAL A 46 6.65 -12.19 -19.00
N VAL A 47 7.15 -13.42 -18.90
CA VAL A 47 8.51 -13.76 -19.34
C VAL A 47 8.41 -14.51 -20.67
N ARG A 48 9.10 -14.02 -21.70
CA ARG A 48 9.22 -14.64 -23.02
C ARG A 48 10.69 -14.62 -23.43
N ASP A 49 11.27 -15.77 -23.73
CA ASP A 49 12.67 -15.89 -24.14
C ASP A 49 13.63 -15.12 -23.21
N ASP A 50 13.46 -15.30 -21.90
CA ASP A 50 14.21 -14.61 -20.82
C ASP A 50 14.04 -13.08 -20.74
N VAL A 51 13.15 -12.51 -21.56
CA VAL A 51 12.78 -11.09 -21.53
C VAL A 51 11.51 -10.90 -20.71
N HIS A 52 11.56 -9.94 -19.79
CA HIS A 52 10.39 -9.50 -19.02
C HIS A 52 9.63 -8.43 -19.82
N GLU A 53 8.37 -8.70 -20.14
CA GLU A 53 7.49 -7.78 -20.87
C GLU A 53 6.30 -7.35 -20.00
N LEU A 54 6.00 -6.05 -19.97
CA LEU A 54 4.81 -5.54 -19.30
C LEU A 54 3.55 -5.88 -20.09
N MET A 55 2.59 -6.50 -19.40
CA MET A 55 1.23 -6.68 -19.90
C MET A 55 0.43 -5.37 -19.73
N LYS A 56 -0.76 -5.30 -20.35
CA LYS A 56 -1.66 -4.14 -20.23
C LYS A 56 -1.87 -3.73 -18.76
N GLU A 57 -2.16 -4.70 -17.90
CA GLU A 57 -2.33 -4.45 -16.47
C GLU A 57 -1.06 -3.93 -15.81
N GLY A 58 0.13 -4.39 -16.25
CA GLY A 58 1.41 -3.90 -15.76
C GLY A 58 1.62 -2.40 -15.99
N TRP A 59 1.18 -1.88 -17.13
CA TRP A 59 1.20 -0.45 -17.40
C TRP A 59 0.30 0.34 -16.46
N ASP A 60 -0.86 -0.21 -16.10
CA ASP A 60 -1.77 0.42 -15.15
C ASP A 60 -1.21 0.38 -13.71
N LEU A 61 -0.53 -0.72 -13.34
CA LEU A 61 0.20 -0.84 -12.08
C LEU A 61 1.33 0.20 -11.95
N VAL A 62 2.10 0.40 -13.03
CA VAL A 62 3.17 1.41 -13.07
C VAL A 62 2.62 2.81 -12.79
N LYS A 63 1.45 3.16 -13.34
CA LYS A 63 0.80 4.46 -13.14
C LYS A 63 0.33 4.67 -11.70
N LEU A 64 -0.14 3.61 -11.03
CA LEU A 64 -0.57 3.68 -9.63
C LEU A 64 0.62 3.96 -8.69
N GLY A 65 1.80 3.42 -9.00
CA GLY A 65 3.03 3.73 -8.27
C GLY A 65 3.07 3.27 -6.81
N ILE A 66 2.13 2.42 -6.40
CA ILE A 66 2.08 1.79 -5.08
C ILE A 66 2.57 0.33 -5.18
N GLU A 67 2.70 -0.34 -4.04
CA GLU A 67 3.13 -1.74 -3.99
C GLU A 67 2.29 -2.63 -4.95
N PRO A 68 2.91 -3.55 -5.72
CA PRO A 68 2.22 -4.28 -6.80
C PRO A 68 0.98 -5.06 -6.37
N HIS A 69 1.01 -5.72 -5.22
CA HIS A 69 -0.14 -6.46 -4.70
C HIS A 69 -1.30 -5.52 -4.35
N LEU A 70 -1.01 -4.37 -3.72
CA LEU A 70 -2.00 -3.32 -3.46
C LEU A 70 -2.57 -2.74 -4.75
N SER A 71 -1.71 -2.50 -5.74
CA SER A 71 -2.11 -1.99 -7.05
C SER A 71 -3.08 -2.94 -7.76
N LYS A 72 -2.83 -4.26 -7.67
CA LYS A 72 -3.70 -5.29 -8.27
C LYS A 72 -5.07 -5.35 -7.61
N ILE A 73 -5.13 -5.29 -6.27
CA ILE A 73 -6.40 -5.19 -5.53
C ILE A 73 -7.12 -3.91 -5.94
N THR A 74 -6.39 -2.80 -6.02
CA THR A 74 -6.93 -1.49 -6.38
C THR A 74 -7.61 -1.52 -7.75
N LEU A 75 -6.91 -2.01 -8.78
CA LEU A 75 -7.48 -2.13 -10.13
C LEU A 75 -8.70 -3.06 -10.17
N LYS A 76 -8.66 -4.19 -9.46
CA LYS A 76 -9.80 -5.11 -9.41
C LYS A 76 -11.02 -4.43 -8.79
N CYS A 77 -10.86 -3.70 -7.69
CA CYS A 77 -11.95 -2.95 -7.07
C CYS A 77 -12.52 -1.87 -8.00
N PHE A 78 -11.68 -1.17 -8.76
CA PHE A 78 -12.15 -0.22 -9.78
C PHE A 78 -12.99 -0.89 -10.86
N HIS A 79 -12.56 -2.06 -11.37
CA HIS A 79 -13.32 -2.83 -12.36
C HIS A 79 -14.70 -3.29 -11.83
N GLU A 80 -14.77 -3.64 -10.55
CA GLU A 80 -16.00 -4.02 -9.85
C GLU A 80 -16.87 -2.82 -9.41
N ARG A 81 -16.55 -1.59 -9.86
CA ARG A 81 -17.25 -0.34 -9.52
C ARG A 81 -17.23 0.03 -8.02
N LEU A 82 -16.24 -0.45 -7.28
CA LEU A 82 -15.98 -0.14 -5.87
C LEU A 82 -14.93 0.97 -5.73
N GLY A 83 -15.03 2.02 -6.54
CA GLY A 83 -13.96 3.02 -6.70
C GLY A 83 -13.69 3.86 -5.45
N MET A 84 -14.72 4.23 -4.68
CA MET A 84 -14.57 5.06 -3.47
C MET A 84 -14.05 4.26 -2.29
N GLU A 85 -14.55 3.04 -2.13
CA GLU A 85 -14.06 2.01 -1.21
C GLU A 85 -12.56 1.80 -1.42
N CYS A 86 -12.15 1.71 -2.68
CA CYS A 86 -10.80 1.43 -3.11
C CYS A 86 -9.85 2.60 -2.85
N LEU A 87 -10.27 3.84 -3.12
CA LEU A 87 -9.48 5.03 -2.82
C LEU A 87 -9.23 5.15 -1.31
N ALA A 88 -10.26 4.94 -0.50
CA ALA A 88 -10.14 4.92 0.94
C ALA A 88 -9.19 3.80 1.42
N LEU A 89 -9.31 2.59 0.84
CA LEU A 89 -8.43 1.47 1.15
C LEU A 89 -6.97 1.79 0.83
N GLY A 90 -6.68 2.31 -0.35
CA GLY A 90 -5.32 2.67 -0.77
C GLY A 90 -4.69 3.71 0.17
N ALA A 91 -5.45 4.75 0.54
CA ALA A 91 -4.99 5.77 1.48
C ALA A 91 -4.70 5.20 2.88
N VAL A 92 -5.57 4.32 3.38
CA VAL A 92 -5.42 3.64 4.67
C VAL A 92 -4.25 2.67 4.66
N MET A 93 -4.12 1.84 3.64
CA MET A 93 -3.08 0.80 3.58
C MET A 93 -1.68 1.40 3.49
N GLY A 94 -1.52 2.50 2.74
CA GLY A 94 -0.26 3.25 2.69
C GLY A 94 0.19 3.81 4.04
N ASN A 95 -0.73 4.00 4.98
CA ASN A 95 -0.49 4.61 6.30
C ASN A 95 -0.86 3.69 7.47
N SER A 96 -1.05 2.39 7.23
CA SER A 96 -1.73 1.48 8.18
C SER A 96 -1.11 1.44 9.59
N SER A 97 0.19 1.70 9.72
CA SER A 97 0.90 1.72 11.01
C SER A 97 0.70 3.01 11.83
N SER A 98 0.23 4.11 11.22
CA SER A 98 0.16 5.44 11.86
C SER A 98 -1.26 6.00 11.99
N ILE A 99 -2.29 5.24 11.61
CA ILE A 99 -3.69 5.69 11.67
C ILE A 99 -4.17 5.93 13.10
N PHE A 100 -3.72 5.09 14.03
CA PHE A 100 -4.08 5.21 15.45
C PHE A 100 -2.88 5.74 16.23
N CYS A 101 -3.04 6.92 16.82
CA CYS A 101 -2.02 7.50 17.69
C CYS A 101 -1.96 6.73 19.01
N ARG A 102 -0.77 6.23 19.38
CA ARG A 102 -0.51 5.54 20.64
C ARG A 102 0.62 6.24 21.38
N VAL A 103 0.35 7.44 21.88
CA VAL A 103 1.29 8.29 22.61
C VAL A 103 0.55 8.83 23.84
N GLY A 104 1.21 8.90 24.99
CA GLY A 104 0.61 9.42 26.23
C GLY A 104 0.83 8.52 27.43
N THR A 105 0.03 8.74 28.48
CA THR A 105 0.02 7.90 29.69
C THR A 105 -0.53 6.50 29.41
N VAL A 106 -0.42 5.59 30.38
CA VAL A 106 -0.96 4.23 30.26
C VAL A 106 -2.47 4.27 29.99
N GLU A 107 -3.20 5.17 30.64
CA GLU A 107 -4.64 5.36 30.45
C GLU A 107 -4.97 5.88 29.04
N GLU A 108 -4.20 6.85 28.52
CA GLU A 108 -4.39 7.40 27.17
C GLU A 108 -4.09 6.34 26.10
N THR A 109 -3.05 5.52 26.29
CA THR A 109 -2.73 4.42 25.37
C THR A 109 -3.79 3.31 25.41
N LEU A 110 -4.31 2.97 26.60
CA LEU A 110 -5.40 2.01 26.77
C LEU A 110 -6.69 2.50 26.12
N GLN A 111 -7.01 3.79 26.27
CA GLN A 111 -8.16 4.40 25.63
C GLN A 111 -8.04 4.37 24.10
N SER A 112 -6.86 4.66 23.57
CA SER A 112 -6.58 4.55 22.12
C SER A 112 -6.76 3.12 21.62
N ASP A 113 -6.26 2.12 22.37
CA ASP A 113 -6.43 0.71 22.04
C ASP A 113 -7.92 0.30 22.03
N CYS A 114 -8.70 0.75 23.01
CA CYS A 114 -10.15 0.51 23.04
C CYS A 114 -10.87 1.09 21.81
N PHE A 115 -10.51 2.30 21.37
CA PHE A 115 -11.06 2.87 20.14
C PHE A 115 -10.65 2.07 18.91
N LYS A 116 -9.39 1.64 18.82
CA LYS A 116 -8.89 0.83 17.70
C LYS A 116 -9.70 -0.46 17.52
N VAL A 117 -10.07 -1.14 18.61
CA VAL A 117 -10.85 -2.39 18.57
C VAL A 117 -12.23 -2.20 17.93
N GLN A 118 -12.83 -1.00 18.05
CA GLN A 118 -14.11 -0.69 17.39
C GLN A 118 -14.02 -0.66 15.85
N PHE A 119 -12.81 -0.51 15.31
CA PHE A 119 -12.51 -0.55 13.87
C PHE A 119 -11.94 -1.91 13.41
N CYS A 120 -12.02 -2.94 14.26
CA CYS A 120 -11.62 -4.30 13.91
C CYS A 120 -12.84 -5.12 13.47
N SER A 121 -12.74 -5.78 12.30
CA SER A 121 -13.73 -6.78 11.87
C SER A 121 -13.38 -8.15 12.44
N LYS A 122 -14.39 -8.97 12.77
CA LYS A 122 -14.22 -10.38 13.17
C LYS A 122 -13.50 -11.23 12.09
N MET A 123 -13.47 -10.76 10.85
CA MET A 123 -12.84 -11.42 9.71
C MET A 123 -11.40 -10.93 9.42
N GLY A 124 -10.82 -10.06 10.26
CA GLY A 124 -9.45 -9.56 10.10
C GLY A 124 -9.22 -8.57 8.94
N ILE A 125 -10.18 -8.44 8.01
CA ILE A 125 -10.18 -7.40 6.98
C ILE A 125 -10.60 -6.09 7.63
N SER A 126 -9.61 -5.20 7.81
CA SER A 126 -9.75 -3.89 8.47
C SER A 126 -11.06 -3.20 8.11
N SER A 127 -11.94 -3.00 9.09
CA SER A 127 -13.23 -2.33 8.89
C SER A 127 -13.09 -0.81 8.68
N LEU A 128 -11.86 -0.31 8.58
CA LEU A 128 -11.56 1.05 8.14
C LEU A 128 -12.21 1.37 6.80
N CYS A 129 -12.28 0.41 5.85
CA CYS A 129 -13.05 0.60 4.61
C CYS A 129 -14.51 0.88 4.89
N CYS A 130 -15.22 -0.02 5.60
CA CYS A 130 -16.64 0.14 5.90
C CYS A 130 -16.95 1.45 6.65
N LEU A 131 -16.02 1.93 7.49
CA LEU A 131 -16.23 3.13 8.27
C LEU A 131 -15.94 4.40 7.47
N PHE A 132 -14.95 4.42 6.57
CA PHE A 132 -14.74 5.52 5.63
C PHE A 132 -15.93 5.70 4.68
N ILE A 133 -16.45 4.58 4.14
CA ILE A 133 -17.57 4.59 3.19
C ILE A 133 -18.89 5.01 3.86
N LYS A 134 -19.19 4.52 5.06
CA LYS A 134 -20.47 4.85 5.73
C LYS A 134 -20.51 6.22 6.39
N SER A 135 -19.37 6.80 6.75
CA SER A 135 -19.36 7.98 7.64
C SER A 135 -19.18 9.31 6.93
N GLY A 136 -18.59 9.36 5.74
CA GLY A 136 -18.19 10.63 5.09
C GLY A 136 -17.31 11.52 5.99
N ARG A 137 -16.75 10.97 7.07
CA ARG A 137 -16.02 11.67 8.11
C ARG A 137 -14.71 10.92 8.32
N LEU A 138 -13.62 11.59 7.97
CA LEU A 138 -12.34 11.36 8.62
C LEU A 138 -12.62 11.54 10.12
N CYS A 139 -12.52 10.48 10.92
CA CYS A 139 -12.42 10.65 12.37
C CYS A 139 -11.05 11.23 12.69
N LEU A 140 -10.80 12.48 12.31
CA LEU A 140 -9.86 13.35 13.01
C LEU A 140 -10.53 13.61 14.35
N GLY A 141 -10.02 12.93 15.38
CA GLY A 141 -10.60 12.96 16.72
C GLY A 141 -10.94 14.39 17.13
N LYS A 142 -12.20 14.61 17.51
CA LYS A 142 -12.59 15.78 18.29
C LYS A 142 -12.12 15.58 19.74
N GLY A 143 -10.81 15.57 19.92
CA GLY A 143 -10.14 15.73 21.21
C GLY A 143 -9.28 16.98 21.08
N LYS A 144 -9.42 17.92 22.02
CA LYS A 144 -8.56 19.10 22.09
C LYS A 144 -7.10 18.65 21.96
N ILE A 145 -6.45 19.06 20.87
CA ILE A 145 -5.01 18.94 20.69
C ILE A 145 -4.38 19.74 21.85
N PRO A 146 -3.64 19.10 22.78
CA PRO A 146 -2.83 19.85 23.72
C PRO A 146 -1.84 20.66 22.90
N SER A 147 -1.78 21.97 23.16
CA SER A 147 -0.90 22.91 22.48
C SER A 147 0.55 22.44 22.53
N ALA A 148 1.07 21.89 21.44
CA ALA A 148 2.42 22.06 20.90
C ALA A 148 2.71 20.96 19.87
N GLY A 149 3.22 21.37 18.71
CA GLY A 149 3.87 20.46 17.76
C GLY A 149 3.02 20.10 16.54
N LYS A 150 3.37 20.72 15.42
CA LYS A 150 3.04 20.34 14.05
C LYS A 150 2.88 18.81 13.91
N ILE A 151 1.70 18.35 13.49
CA ILE A 151 1.58 17.04 12.85
C ILE A 151 2.28 17.17 11.51
N ALA A 152 3.52 16.70 11.43
CA ALA A 152 4.23 16.55 10.18
C ALA A 152 3.55 15.40 9.42
N LEU A 153 2.84 15.78 8.35
CA LEU A 153 2.77 14.93 7.16
C LEU A 153 4.21 14.83 6.63
N MET A 154 4.84 13.69 6.86
CA MET A 154 6.01 13.23 6.12
C MET A 154 5.67 11.89 5.49
#